data_AF-A0A3B8R7U6-F1
#
_entry.id   AF-A0A3B8R7U6-F1
#
_cell.length_a   1.000
_cell.length_b   1.000
_cell.length_c   1.000
_cell.angle_alpha   90.00
_cell.angle_beta   90.00
_cell.angle_gamma   90.00
#
_symmetry.space_group_name_H-M   'P 1'
#
loop_
_entity.id
_entity.type
_entity.pdbx_description
1 polymer ?
#
loop_
_entity_poly.entity_id
_entity_poly.type
_entity_poly.pdbx_seq_one_letter_code
_entity_poly.pdbx_strand_id
1 'polypeptide(L)'
;MKILITALSILLLAGIAVPESVSGSCRQDTIAADADFLRKVRAARDAGIDTMAAVRAEIADFAAMAAAGPDSLSEVESFRNGLLVYEITRIMVDEPVRRDTAALNRYFLSHRGEFRWDKPRFKGYVLAAVNDSVADIAAEWLAAGKIDCDTASRALRQRFGPGVKVERVLAAEGAAPVIDRLVFGASSVAAPEGLWPVHRIIGGRVIAEPESMADVRRLVEDAVRRVQMEKWIDDLRRRYPSM
;
A
#
# COMPACT_ATOMS: atom_id res chain seq x y z
N MET A 1 -18.46 -11.91 23.85
CA MET A 1 -18.91 -11.01 22.75
C MET A 1 -18.06 -9.75 22.55
N LYS A 2 -17.38 -9.20 23.56
CA LYS A 2 -16.51 -7.99 23.44
C LYS A 2 -15.02 -8.24 23.15
N ILE A 3 -14.60 -9.48 22.88
CA ILE A 3 -13.18 -9.83 22.69
C ILE A 3 -12.90 -10.35 21.27
N LEU A 4 -13.85 -11.09 20.67
CA LEU A 4 -13.76 -11.52 19.26
C LEU A 4 -14.04 -10.38 18.26
N ILE A 5 -14.97 -9.47 18.59
CA ILE A 5 -15.18 -8.24 17.82
C ILE A 5 -13.93 -7.36 17.88
N THR A 6 -13.14 -7.42 18.95
CA THR A 6 -11.88 -6.67 19.06
C THR A 6 -10.75 -7.34 18.29
N ALA A 7 -10.69 -8.66 18.20
CA ALA A 7 -9.68 -9.34 17.39
C ALA A 7 -9.95 -9.21 15.89
N LEU A 8 -11.22 -9.29 15.46
CA LEU A 8 -11.59 -9.02 14.08
C LEU A 8 -11.55 -7.52 13.78
N SER A 9 -11.86 -6.63 14.73
CA SER A 9 -11.57 -5.19 14.56
C SER A 9 -10.07 -4.92 14.54
N ILE A 10 -9.22 -5.67 15.23
CA ILE A 10 -7.74 -5.53 15.16
C ILE A 10 -7.19 -6.12 13.86
N LEU A 11 -7.81 -7.14 13.27
CA LEU A 11 -7.44 -7.67 11.95
C LEU A 11 -8.05 -6.88 10.77
N LEU A 12 -9.19 -6.20 10.97
CA LEU A 12 -9.83 -5.32 9.98
C LEU A 12 -9.43 -3.84 10.13
N LEU A 13 -8.93 -3.40 11.31
CA LEU A 13 -8.13 -2.16 11.50
C LEU A 13 -6.65 -2.37 11.17
N ALA A 14 -6.18 -3.61 11.05
CA ALA A 14 -4.93 -3.94 10.37
C ALA A 14 -5.10 -4.00 8.84
N GLY A 15 -6.22 -3.50 8.32
CA GLY A 15 -6.27 -2.82 7.03
C GLY A 15 -5.39 -1.57 7.08
N ILE A 16 -4.07 -1.79 7.10
CA ILE A 16 -2.97 -0.90 6.76
C ILE A 16 -3.41 0.57 6.66
N ALA A 17 -3.45 1.26 7.81
CA ALA A 17 -2.93 2.61 7.81
C ALA A 17 -1.48 2.49 7.35
N VAL A 18 -1.26 2.69 6.06
CA VAL A 18 0.07 3.01 5.56
C VAL A 18 0.45 4.25 6.35
N PRO A 19 1.47 4.21 7.22
CA PRO A 19 1.99 5.46 7.77
C PRO A 19 2.28 6.36 6.57
N GLU A 20 1.90 7.64 6.64
CA GLU A 20 2.19 8.61 5.59
C GLU A 20 3.71 8.71 5.34
N SER A 21 4.24 7.82 4.53
CA SER A 21 5.52 7.82 3.86
C SER A 21 5.67 6.45 3.21
N VAL A 22 6.47 6.40 2.15
CA VAL A 22 6.72 5.21 1.32
C VAL A 22 5.71 5.03 0.16
N SER A 23 5.99 5.78 -0.89
CA SER A 23 6.40 5.20 -2.17
C SER A 23 5.58 4.05 -2.75
N GLY A 24 4.69 4.40 -3.68
CA GLY A 24 5.07 4.23 -5.07
C GLY A 24 5.59 2.87 -5.54
N SER A 25 4.84 1.78 -5.38
CA SER A 25 5.06 0.52 -6.09
C SER A 25 3.71 -0.08 -6.50
N CYS A 26 3.20 0.33 -7.65
CA CYS A 26 2.18 -0.47 -8.32
C CYS A 26 2.88 -1.66 -8.97
N ARG A 27 2.55 -2.86 -8.48
CA ARG A 27 2.60 -4.16 -9.17
C ARG A 27 3.83 -5.05 -8.96
N GLN A 28 4.67 -4.86 -7.94
CA GLN A 28 5.71 -5.84 -7.56
C GLN A 28 5.61 -6.40 -6.12
N ASP A 29 4.82 -5.79 -5.24
CA ASP A 29 4.81 -6.19 -3.82
C ASP A 29 3.83 -7.30 -3.44
N THR A 30 2.92 -7.72 -4.34
CA THR A 30 2.10 -8.90 -4.05
C THR A 30 3.00 -10.13 -3.86
N ILE A 31 4.06 -10.29 -4.67
CA ILE A 31 4.94 -11.48 -4.56
C ILE A 31 5.81 -11.42 -3.28
N ALA A 32 6.25 -10.25 -2.84
CA ALA A 32 7.11 -10.11 -1.65
C ALA A 32 6.31 -10.15 -0.34
N ALA A 33 5.13 -9.53 -0.30
CA ALA A 33 4.18 -9.62 0.81
C ALA A 33 3.62 -11.04 0.92
N ASP A 34 3.34 -11.70 -0.22
CA ASP A 34 2.97 -13.12 -0.26
C ASP A 34 4.15 -13.99 0.21
N ALA A 35 5.39 -13.68 -0.16
CA ALA A 35 6.56 -14.43 0.31
C ALA A 35 6.82 -14.24 1.82
N ASP A 36 6.52 -13.08 2.39
CA ASP A 36 6.59 -12.84 3.83
C ASP A 36 5.45 -13.53 4.58
N PHE A 37 4.23 -13.43 4.07
CA PHE A 37 3.07 -14.17 4.56
C PHE A 37 3.31 -15.68 4.53
N LEU A 38 3.78 -16.22 3.41
CA LEU A 38 4.10 -17.64 3.24
C LEU A 38 5.28 -18.09 4.10
N ARG A 39 6.22 -17.19 4.46
CA ARG A 39 7.28 -17.46 5.43
C ARG A 39 6.74 -17.52 6.86
N LYS A 40 5.83 -16.61 7.23
CA LYS A 40 5.14 -16.61 8.53
C LYS A 40 4.25 -17.84 8.70
N VAL A 41 3.51 -18.23 7.66
CA VAL A 41 2.68 -19.46 7.64
C VAL A 41 3.57 -20.70 7.76
N ARG A 42 4.73 -20.74 7.09
CA ARG A 42 5.72 -21.83 7.26
C ARG A 42 6.32 -21.86 8.66
N ALA A 43 6.75 -20.73 9.20
CA ALA A 43 7.30 -20.64 10.55
C ALA A 43 6.29 -21.09 11.62
N ALA A 44 5.01 -20.74 11.45
CA ALA A 44 3.93 -21.22 12.31
C ALA A 44 3.76 -22.75 12.20
N ARG A 45 3.77 -23.30 10.97
CA ARG A 45 3.70 -24.74 10.74
C ARG A 45 4.88 -25.49 11.35
N ASP A 46 6.09 -24.97 11.20
CA ASP A 46 7.32 -25.58 11.72
C ASP A 46 7.39 -25.47 13.26
N ALA A 47 6.71 -24.49 13.86
CA ALA A 47 6.44 -24.39 15.29
C ALA A 47 5.27 -25.28 15.77
N GLY A 48 4.71 -26.14 14.90
CA GLY A 48 3.60 -27.04 15.21
C GLY A 48 2.22 -26.35 15.29
N ILE A 49 2.11 -25.09 14.86
CA ILE A 49 0.87 -24.33 14.83
C ILE A 49 0.18 -24.60 13.49
N ASP A 50 -0.87 -25.44 13.51
CA ASP A 50 -1.70 -25.67 12.32
C ASP A 50 -2.64 -24.47 12.09
N THR A 51 -2.10 -23.45 11.42
CA THR A 51 -2.83 -22.25 10.99
C THR A 51 -4.07 -22.58 10.15
N MET A 52 -4.04 -23.70 9.42
CA MET A 52 -5.21 -24.14 8.66
C MET A 52 -6.23 -24.87 9.53
N ALA A 53 -5.82 -25.53 10.61
CA ALA A 53 -6.76 -26.03 11.61
C ALA A 53 -7.46 -24.89 12.34
N ALA A 54 -6.76 -23.81 12.66
CA ALA A 54 -7.38 -22.62 13.26
C ALA A 54 -8.41 -21.98 12.33
N VAL A 55 -8.09 -21.79 11.05
CA VAL A 55 -9.06 -21.29 10.05
C VAL A 55 -10.22 -22.27 9.86
N ARG A 56 -9.95 -23.59 9.80
CA ARG A 56 -11.01 -24.60 9.73
C ARG A 56 -11.89 -24.61 10.98
N ALA A 57 -11.33 -24.38 12.16
CA ALA A 57 -12.05 -24.29 13.42
C ALA A 57 -12.91 -23.02 13.47
N GLU A 58 -12.40 -21.87 13.03
CA GLU A 58 -13.20 -20.64 12.91
C GLU A 58 -14.34 -20.79 11.89
N ILE A 59 -14.09 -21.45 10.75
CA ILE A 59 -15.13 -21.78 9.77
C ILE A 59 -16.17 -22.73 10.39
N ALA A 60 -15.74 -23.72 11.18
CA ALA A 60 -16.63 -24.67 11.84
C ALA A 60 -17.44 -24.03 12.99
N ASP A 61 -16.83 -23.14 13.77
CA ASP A 61 -17.50 -22.36 14.83
C ASP A 61 -18.52 -21.40 14.21
N PHE A 62 -18.20 -20.80 13.08
CA PHE A 62 -19.14 -19.98 12.31
C PHE A 62 -20.30 -20.81 11.75
N ALA A 63 -20.02 -22.01 11.25
CA ALA A 63 -21.06 -22.96 10.81
C ALA A 63 -21.93 -23.44 11.98
N ALA A 64 -21.36 -23.62 13.17
CA ALA A 64 -22.08 -23.99 14.39
C ALA A 64 -22.93 -22.82 14.91
N MET A 65 -22.42 -21.58 14.85
CA MET A 65 -23.22 -20.38 15.12
C MET A 65 -24.40 -20.29 14.16
N ALA A 66 -24.22 -20.51 12.85
CA ALA A 66 -25.31 -20.55 11.88
C ALA A 66 -26.40 -21.59 12.25
N ALA A 67 -26.04 -22.68 12.92
CA ALA A 67 -26.97 -23.72 13.35
C ALA A 67 -27.68 -23.43 14.70
N ALA A 68 -27.27 -22.39 15.44
CA ALA A 68 -27.69 -22.15 16.83
C ALA A 68 -29.05 -21.44 17.00
N GLY A 69 -29.69 -20.95 15.92
CA GLY A 69 -31.01 -20.33 15.98
C GLY A 69 -31.26 -19.26 14.90
N PRO A 70 -32.46 -18.66 14.85
CA PRO A 70 -32.84 -17.69 13.82
C PRO A 70 -32.01 -16.40 13.84
N ASP A 71 -31.57 -15.94 15.02
CA ASP A 71 -30.78 -14.70 15.15
C ASP A 71 -29.37 -14.83 14.54
N SER A 72 -28.73 -15.99 14.70
CA SER A 72 -27.39 -16.25 14.16
C SER A 72 -27.39 -16.54 12.66
N LEU A 73 -28.51 -17.03 12.10
CA LEU A 73 -28.69 -17.14 10.65
C LEU A 73 -28.68 -15.76 9.96
N SER A 74 -29.29 -14.75 10.58
CA SER A 74 -29.31 -13.38 10.06
C SER A 74 -27.90 -12.74 10.02
N GLU A 75 -27.10 -12.96 11.05
CA GLU A 75 -25.71 -12.48 11.12
C GLU A 75 -24.82 -13.15 10.06
N VAL A 76 -24.97 -14.47 9.90
CA VAL A 76 -24.25 -15.24 8.88
C VAL A 76 -24.63 -14.80 7.47
N GLU A 77 -25.91 -14.57 7.22
CA GLU A 77 -26.43 -14.06 5.96
C GLU A 77 -25.89 -12.66 5.66
N SER A 78 -25.90 -11.76 6.65
CA SER A 78 -25.36 -10.40 6.52
C SER A 78 -23.86 -10.42 6.22
N PHE A 79 -23.09 -11.27 6.89
CA PHE A 79 -21.65 -11.43 6.63
C PHE A 79 -21.39 -11.95 5.21
N ARG A 80 -22.11 -13.00 4.79
CA ARG A 80 -22.02 -13.55 3.44
C ARG A 80 -22.34 -12.49 2.38
N ASN A 81 -23.39 -11.72 2.59
CA ASN A 81 -23.81 -10.66 1.67
C ASN A 81 -22.78 -9.53 1.61
N GLY A 82 -22.19 -9.15 2.75
CA GLY A 82 -21.07 -8.20 2.79
C GLY A 82 -19.87 -8.65 1.96
N LEU A 83 -19.48 -9.93 2.08
CA LEU A 83 -18.38 -10.50 1.29
C LEU A 83 -18.73 -10.55 -0.20
N LEU A 84 -19.96 -10.93 -0.56
CA LEU A 84 -20.42 -10.96 -1.95
C LEU A 84 -20.37 -9.56 -2.58
N VAL A 85 -20.87 -8.54 -1.87
CA VAL A 85 -20.86 -7.14 -2.31
C VAL A 85 -19.44 -6.63 -2.49
N TYR A 86 -18.52 -6.96 -1.58
CA TYR A 86 -17.11 -6.63 -1.70
C TYR A 86 -16.50 -7.26 -2.97
N GLU A 87 -16.69 -8.57 -3.17
CA GLU A 87 -16.05 -9.29 -4.27
C GLU A 87 -16.59 -8.85 -5.64
N ILE A 88 -17.91 -8.68 -5.77
CA ILE A 88 -18.50 -8.20 -7.02
C ILE A 88 -18.07 -6.75 -7.32
N THR A 89 -17.97 -5.88 -6.30
CA THR A 89 -17.45 -4.52 -6.45
C THR A 89 -16.00 -4.55 -6.94
N ARG A 90 -15.18 -5.41 -6.34
CA ARG A 90 -13.79 -5.58 -6.71
C ARG A 90 -13.63 -5.97 -8.18
N ILE A 91 -14.44 -6.92 -8.66
CA ILE A 91 -14.40 -7.42 -10.05
C ILE A 91 -14.97 -6.39 -11.02
N MET A 92 -16.14 -5.82 -10.71
CA MET A 92 -16.90 -5.00 -11.65
C MET A 92 -16.43 -3.54 -11.71
N VAL A 93 -15.82 -3.03 -10.64
CA VAL A 93 -15.42 -1.63 -10.53
C VAL A 93 -13.93 -1.50 -10.28
N ASP A 94 -13.41 -2.07 -9.19
CA ASP A 94 -12.08 -1.71 -8.70
C ASP A 94 -10.97 -2.24 -9.61
N GLU A 95 -11.10 -3.48 -10.08
CA GLU A 95 -10.15 -4.10 -11.01
C GLU A 95 -10.07 -3.36 -12.36
N PRO A 96 -11.19 -3.05 -13.04
CA PRO A 96 -11.18 -2.21 -14.24
C PRO A 96 -10.52 -0.86 -14.02
N VAL A 97 -10.86 -0.16 -12.93
CA VAL A 97 -10.29 1.17 -12.60
C VAL A 97 -8.77 1.09 -12.41
N ARG A 98 -8.28 0.11 -11.63
CA ARG A 98 -6.84 -0.07 -11.41
C ARG A 98 -6.07 -0.43 -12.69
N ARG A 99 -6.69 -1.17 -13.61
CA ARG A 99 -6.04 -1.63 -14.85
C ARG A 99 -5.98 -0.54 -15.92
N ASP A 100 -6.96 0.35 -16.01
CA ASP A 100 -7.00 1.41 -17.03
C ASP A 100 -6.17 2.64 -16.66
N THR A 101 -4.85 2.49 -16.73
CA THR A 101 -3.89 3.58 -16.49
C THR A 101 -4.12 4.77 -17.44
N ALA A 102 -4.60 4.54 -18.66
CA ALA A 102 -4.86 5.61 -19.61
C ALA A 102 -6.07 6.47 -19.18
N ALA A 103 -7.14 5.85 -18.69
CA ALA A 103 -8.28 6.55 -18.12
C ALA A 103 -7.90 7.31 -16.85
N LEU A 104 -7.13 6.69 -15.94
CA LEU A 104 -6.63 7.37 -14.73
C LEU A 104 -5.82 8.62 -15.09
N ASN A 105 -4.93 8.51 -16.08
CA ASN A 105 -4.13 9.65 -16.51
C ASN A 105 -4.99 10.75 -17.15
N ARG A 106 -5.95 10.40 -18.02
CA ARG A 106 -6.89 11.38 -18.59
C ARG A 106 -7.69 12.10 -17.50
N TYR A 107 -8.20 11.36 -16.52
CA TYR A 107 -8.96 11.92 -15.42
C TYR A 107 -8.12 12.88 -14.57
N PHE A 108 -6.87 12.50 -14.25
CA PHE A 108 -5.94 13.38 -13.55
C PHE A 108 -5.70 14.68 -14.32
N LEU A 109 -5.44 14.59 -15.63
CA LEU A 109 -5.16 15.77 -16.45
C LEU A 109 -6.36 16.73 -16.53
N SER A 110 -7.58 16.23 -16.58
CA SER A 110 -8.79 17.05 -16.63
C SER A 110 -9.24 17.60 -15.27
N HIS A 111 -8.79 17.01 -14.16
CA HIS A 111 -9.19 17.39 -12.79
C HIS A 111 -8.00 17.75 -11.90
N ARG A 112 -6.90 18.27 -12.47
CA ARG A 112 -5.66 18.56 -11.70
C ARG A 112 -5.89 19.38 -10.44
N GLY A 113 -6.85 20.31 -10.48
CA GLY A 113 -7.20 21.17 -9.34
C GLY A 113 -7.70 20.40 -8.10
N GLU A 114 -8.30 19.22 -8.28
CA GLU A 114 -8.84 18.40 -7.19
C GLU A 114 -7.76 17.66 -6.39
N PHE A 115 -6.55 17.54 -6.94
CA PHE A 115 -5.48 16.72 -6.36
C PHE A 115 -4.37 17.55 -5.70
N ARG A 116 -4.58 18.85 -5.51
CA ARG A 116 -3.62 19.72 -4.85
C ARG A 116 -3.45 19.32 -3.38
N TRP A 117 -2.24 19.44 -2.87
CA TRP A 117 -1.93 19.29 -1.46
C TRP A 117 -1.63 20.65 -0.82
N ASP A 118 -1.80 20.74 0.49
CA ASP A 118 -1.65 22.01 1.21
C ASP A 118 -0.18 22.43 1.42
N LYS A 119 0.73 21.45 1.40
CA LYS A 119 2.16 21.66 1.66
C LYS A 119 3.01 21.08 0.53
N PRO A 120 4.11 21.76 0.13
CA PRO A 120 5.08 21.20 -0.79
C PRO A 120 5.60 19.85 -0.33
N ARG A 121 5.91 18.96 -1.28
CA ARG A 121 6.43 17.63 -1.01
C ARG A 121 7.76 17.42 -1.70
N PHE A 122 8.71 16.80 -1.02
CA PHE A 122 9.92 16.28 -1.66
C PHE A 122 9.55 15.11 -2.56
N LYS A 123 9.93 15.18 -3.84
CA LYS A 123 9.82 14.11 -4.84
C LYS A 123 11.22 13.73 -5.31
N GLY A 124 11.66 12.52 -4.98
CA GLY A 124 13.01 12.06 -5.32
C GLY A 124 13.28 10.63 -4.87
N TYR A 125 14.54 10.31 -4.64
CA TYR A 125 14.95 8.99 -4.16
C TYR A 125 15.78 9.10 -2.90
N VAL A 126 15.60 8.13 -2.00
CA VAL A 126 16.41 7.96 -0.80
C VAL A 126 17.15 6.65 -0.91
N LEU A 127 18.48 6.73 -0.85
CA LEU A 127 19.36 5.59 -0.66
C LEU A 127 19.53 5.34 0.83
N ALA A 128 19.34 4.10 1.27
CA ALA A 128 19.63 3.66 2.63
C ALA A 128 20.72 2.57 2.61
N ALA A 129 21.68 2.65 3.52
CA ALA A 129 22.86 1.80 3.55
C ALA A 129 23.29 1.43 4.99
N VAL A 130 24.04 0.32 5.10
CA VAL A 130 24.59 -0.19 6.37
C VAL A 130 25.65 0.71 6.99
N ASN A 131 26.40 1.48 6.19
CA ASN A 131 27.45 2.40 6.63
C ASN A 131 27.73 3.47 5.55
N ASP A 132 28.51 4.50 5.90
CA ASP A 132 28.83 5.62 5.02
C ASP A 132 29.58 5.21 3.76
N SER A 133 30.58 4.33 3.89
CA SER A 133 31.38 3.89 2.74
C SER A 133 30.52 3.24 1.65
N VAL A 134 29.59 2.36 2.04
CA VAL A 134 28.65 1.73 1.10
C VAL A 134 27.67 2.76 0.54
N ALA A 135 27.20 3.69 1.36
CA ALA A 135 26.28 4.75 0.92
C ALA A 135 26.89 5.63 -0.16
N ASP A 136 28.12 6.10 0.05
CA ASP A 136 28.76 7.06 -0.85
C ASP A 136 29.10 6.41 -2.20
N ILE A 137 29.66 5.19 -2.19
CA ILE A 137 29.96 4.45 -3.43
C ILE A 137 28.68 4.13 -4.21
N ALA A 138 27.60 3.74 -3.52
CA ALA A 138 26.33 3.45 -4.18
C ALA A 138 25.66 4.74 -4.70
N ALA A 139 25.76 5.85 -3.98
CA ALA A 139 25.25 7.15 -4.41
C ALA A 139 25.98 7.65 -5.67
N GLU A 140 27.32 7.60 -5.69
CA GLU A 140 28.13 7.95 -6.86
C GLU A 140 27.78 7.09 -8.07
N TRP A 141 27.59 5.79 -7.85
CA TRP A 141 27.23 4.86 -8.92
C TRP A 141 25.84 5.14 -9.52
N LEU A 142 24.87 5.54 -8.69
CA LEU A 142 23.55 5.99 -9.16
C LEU A 142 23.64 7.35 -9.86
N ALA A 143 24.41 8.29 -9.32
CA ALA A 143 24.61 9.62 -9.88
C ALA A 143 25.32 9.58 -11.25
N ALA A 144 26.14 8.56 -11.51
CA ALA A 144 26.76 8.31 -12.81
C ALA A 144 25.74 7.96 -13.93
N GLY A 145 24.44 7.88 -13.62
CA GLY A 145 23.36 7.85 -14.61
C GLY A 145 23.29 6.58 -15.46
N LYS A 146 23.96 5.50 -15.04
CA LYS A 146 24.00 4.25 -15.81
C LYS A 146 22.68 3.48 -15.74
N ILE A 147 21.87 3.69 -14.71
CA ILE A 147 20.62 2.97 -14.44
C ILE A 147 19.59 3.93 -13.83
N ASP A 148 18.35 3.83 -14.28
CA ASP A 148 17.23 4.59 -13.71
C ASP A 148 16.89 4.09 -12.30
N CYS A 149 16.68 5.02 -11.36
CA CYS A 149 16.44 4.68 -9.96
C CYS A 149 15.19 3.82 -9.74
N ASP A 150 14.15 3.94 -10.58
CA ASP A 150 12.95 3.09 -10.52
C ASP A 150 13.26 1.62 -10.86
N THR A 151 14.37 1.37 -11.56
CA THR A 151 14.81 0.02 -11.96
C THR A 151 16.08 -0.45 -11.23
N ALA A 152 16.68 0.44 -10.43
CA ALA A 152 18.00 0.22 -9.84
C ALA A 152 18.01 -0.81 -8.69
N SER A 153 16.87 -1.14 -8.08
CA SER A 153 16.82 -2.00 -6.89
C SER A 153 17.48 -3.37 -7.11
N ARG A 154 17.25 -3.99 -8.28
CA ARG A 154 17.88 -5.29 -8.61
C ARG A 154 19.39 -5.15 -8.80
N ALA A 155 19.81 -4.13 -9.53
CA ALA A 155 21.22 -3.91 -9.86
C ALA A 155 22.03 -3.50 -8.62
N LEU A 156 21.45 -2.69 -7.72
CA LEU A 156 22.01 -2.36 -6.42
C LEU A 156 22.22 -3.63 -5.58
N ARG A 157 21.21 -4.49 -5.49
CA ARG A 157 21.32 -5.74 -4.72
C ARG A 157 22.39 -6.68 -5.30
N GLN A 158 22.50 -6.77 -6.63
CA GLN A 158 23.55 -7.59 -7.27
C GLN A 158 24.95 -7.05 -7.02
N ARG A 159 25.12 -5.72 -6.98
CA ARG A 159 26.43 -5.07 -6.85
C ARG A 159 26.90 -4.90 -5.40
N PHE A 160 25.99 -4.54 -4.50
CA PHE A 160 26.30 -4.17 -3.11
C PHE A 160 25.69 -5.13 -2.07
N GLY A 161 24.98 -6.16 -2.52
CA GLY A 161 24.29 -7.10 -1.64
C GLY A 161 23.06 -6.49 -0.94
N PRO A 162 22.61 -7.08 0.18
CA PRO A 162 21.44 -6.58 0.94
C PRO A 162 21.75 -5.31 1.76
N GLY A 163 23.01 -4.87 1.81
CA GLY A 163 23.44 -3.73 2.63
C GLY A 163 23.06 -2.37 2.07
N VAL A 164 22.40 -2.32 0.90
CA VAL A 164 21.95 -1.07 0.29
C VAL A 164 20.56 -1.24 -0.33
N LYS A 165 19.75 -0.19 -0.26
CA LYS A 165 18.47 -0.08 -0.96
C LYS A 165 18.23 1.35 -1.43
N VAL A 166 17.46 1.50 -2.50
CA VAL A 166 16.97 2.80 -2.97
C VAL A 166 15.46 2.75 -3.06
N GLU A 167 14.81 3.81 -2.59
CA GLU A 167 13.36 3.95 -2.59
C GLU A 167 12.99 5.31 -3.17
N ARG A 168 11.99 5.33 -4.07
CA ARG A 168 11.35 6.58 -4.46
C ARG A 168 10.65 7.18 -3.25
N VAL A 169 10.57 8.49 -3.11
CA VAL A 169 9.87 9.13 -1.98
C VAL A 169 9.07 10.32 -2.50
N LEU A 170 7.85 10.45 -1.98
CA LEU A 170 6.99 11.62 -2.12
C LEU A 170 6.44 11.99 -0.74
N ALA A 171 7.06 12.94 -0.05
CA ALA A 171 6.76 13.23 1.35
C ALA A 171 6.66 14.74 1.61
N ALA A 172 5.65 15.14 2.38
CA ALA A 172 5.57 16.49 2.93
C ALA A 172 6.53 16.64 4.13
N GLU A 173 6.86 17.87 4.48
CA GLU A 173 7.57 18.18 5.72
C GLU A 173 6.78 17.65 6.94
N GLY A 174 7.47 16.90 7.80
CA GLY A 174 6.93 16.26 9.01
C GLY A 174 6.39 14.84 8.78
N ALA A 175 6.27 14.39 7.53
CA ALA A 175 5.74 13.06 7.23
C ALA A 175 6.83 11.96 7.27
N ALA A 176 8.08 12.33 6.99
CA ALA A 176 9.18 11.38 6.86
C ALA A 176 10.43 11.91 7.57
N PRO A 177 10.76 11.39 8.76
CA PRO A 177 11.90 11.83 9.56
C PRO A 177 13.23 11.95 8.79
N VAL A 178 13.51 10.99 7.90
CA VAL A 178 14.72 11.01 7.05
C VAL A 178 14.71 12.17 6.06
N ILE A 179 13.56 12.45 5.43
CA ILE A 179 13.41 13.57 4.49
C ILE A 179 13.47 14.89 5.24
N ASP A 180 12.83 14.97 6.41
CA ASP A 180 12.84 16.19 7.22
C ASP A 180 14.26 16.59 7.59
N ARG A 181 15.10 15.63 7.98
CA ARG A 181 16.51 15.87 8.27
C ARG A 181 17.33 16.23 7.02
N LEU A 182 17.17 15.49 5.92
CA LEU A 182 18.04 15.62 4.74
C LEU A 182 17.63 16.72 3.76
N VAL A 183 16.34 17.08 3.73
CA VAL A 183 15.77 18.02 2.75
C VAL A 183 15.23 19.27 3.44
N PHE A 184 14.53 19.12 4.57
CA PHE A 184 13.90 20.26 5.27
C PHE A 184 14.74 20.81 6.45
N GLY A 185 15.91 20.23 6.75
CA GLY A 185 16.84 20.72 7.76
C GLY A 185 16.40 20.50 9.22
N ALA A 186 15.43 19.61 9.48
CA ALA A 186 14.97 19.30 10.83
C ALA A 186 16.09 18.62 11.64
N SER A 187 16.72 19.39 12.53
CA SER A 187 17.92 18.97 13.28
C SER A 187 17.63 18.04 14.47
N SER A 188 16.36 17.84 14.84
CA SER A 188 15.96 17.07 16.03
C SER A 188 15.60 15.61 15.75
N VAL A 189 15.77 15.13 14.52
CA VAL A 189 15.42 13.76 14.14
C VAL A 189 16.65 12.86 14.27
N ALA A 190 16.61 11.94 15.24
CA ALA A 190 17.63 10.91 15.40
C ALA A 190 17.77 10.07 14.12
N ALA A 191 18.99 9.63 13.80
CA ALA A 191 19.21 8.71 12.68
C ALA A 191 18.36 7.44 12.91
N PRO A 192 17.69 6.90 11.86
CA PRO A 192 16.88 5.70 12.03
C PRO A 192 17.75 4.55 12.54
N GLU A 193 17.31 3.93 13.64
CA GLU A 193 17.92 2.68 14.12
C GLU A 193 17.50 1.52 13.22
N GLY A 194 18.43 0.63 12.89
CA GLY A 194 18.14 -0.57 12.12
C GLY A 194 19.25 -0.99 11.17
N LEU A 195 18.88 -1.86 10.21
CA LEU A 195 19.80 -2.45 9.24
C LEU A 195 20.43 -1.43 8.27
N TRP A 196 19.80 -0.28 8.06
CA TRP A 196 20.28 0.75 7.14
C TRP A 196 20.23 2.13 7.82
N PRO A 197 21.16 2.44 8.73
CA PRO A 197 21.14 3.70 9.49
C PRO A 197 21.56 4.92 8.63
N VAL A 198 22.34 4.69 7.58
CA VAL A 198 22.89 5.75 6.74
C VAL A 198 21.97 6.03 5.57
N HIS A 199 21.69 7.31 5.32
CA HIS A 199 20.78 7.75 4.27
C HIS A 199 21.43 8.83 3.39
N ARG A 200 21.13 8.81 2.09
CA ARG A 200 21.54 9.83 1.11
C ARG A 200 20.36 10.16 0.19
N ILE A 201 20.24 11.42 -0.19
CA ILE A 201 19.30 11.83 -1.24
C ILE A 201 19.95 11.60 -2.61
N ILE A 202 19.23 10.94 -3.51
CA ILE A 202 19.65 10.73 -4.89
C ILE A 202 18.69 11.50 -5.81
N GLY A 203 19.15 12.67 -6.26
CA GLY A 203 18.36 13.58 -7.08
C GLY A 203 17.05 14.02 -6.41
N GLY A 204 16.11 14.48 -7.23
CA GLY A 204 14.79 14.94 -6.77
C GLY A 204 14.74 16.43 -6.46
N ARG A 205 13.53 16.90 -6.13
CA ARG A 205 13.25 18.29 -5.76
C ARG A 205 11.96 18.38 -4.96
N VAL A 206 11.79 19.52 -4.28
CA VAL A 206 10.51 19.87 -3.66
C VAL A 206 9.55 20.37 -4.74
N ILE A 207 8.33 19.84 -4.73
CA ILE A 207 7.26 20.19 -5.67
C ILE A 207 6.05 20.74 -4.91
N ALA A 208 5.47 21.82 -5.43
CA ALA A 208 4.35 22.51 -4.80
C ALA A 208 3.00 21.86 -5.10
N GLU A 209 2.88 21.12 -6.20
CA GLU A 209 1.66 20.39 -6.60
C GLU A 209 2.02 19.11 -7.37
N PRO A 210 1.10 18.14 -7.49
CA PRO A 210 1.35 16.90 -8.24
C PRO A 210 1.60 17.18 -9.72
N GLU A 211 2.59 16.51 -10.30
CA GLU A 211 2.98 16.74 -11.70
C GLU A 211 2.44 15.64 -12.63
N SER A 212 2.22 14.47 -12.04
CA SER A 212 1.79 13.26 -12.72
C SER A 212 0.73 12.52 -11.91
N MET A 213 -0.08 11.71 -12.59
CA MET A 213 -1.04 10.82 -11.92
C MET A 213 -0.34 9.90 -10.91
N ALA A 214 0.90 9.48 -11.17
CA ALA A 214 1.67 8.63 -10.26
C ALA A 214 1.94 9.26 -8.89
N ASP A 215 1.92 10.59 -8.78
CA ASP A 215 2.12 11.33 -7.53
C ASP A 215 0.87 11.26 -6.62
N VAL A 216 -0.31 11.05 -7.22
CA VAL A 216 -1.62 11.05 -6.53
C VAL A 216 -2.48 9.85 -6.92
N ARG A 217 -1.84 8.75 -7.36
CA ARG A 217 -2.52 7.63 -8.01
C ARG A 217 -3.71 7.10 -7.22
N ARG A 218 -3.52 6.87 -5.92
CA ARG A 218 -4.58 6.37 -5.04
C ARG A 218 -5.78 7.32 -5.01
N LEU A 219 -5.56 8.62 -4.90
CA LEU A 219 -6.63 9.62 -4.90
C LEU A 219 -7.38 9.65 -6.23
N VAL A 220 -6.65 9.52 -7.35
CA VAL A 220 -7.24 9.44 -8.70
C VAL A 220 -8.05 8.16 -8.87
N GLU A 221 -7.51 7.01 -8.43
CA GLU A 221 -8.23 5.72 -8.43
C GLU A 221 -9.51 5.81 -7.61
N ASP A 222 -9.46 6.39 -6.41
CA ASP A 222 -10.61 6.58 -5.53
C ASP A 222 -11.68 7.48 -6.19
N ALA A 223 -11.26 8.57 -6.84
CA ALA A 223 -12.17 9.48 -7.54
C ALA A 223 -12.85 8.80 -8.73
N VAL A 224 -12.09 8.10 -9.57
CA VAL A 224 -12.63 7.38 -10.73
C VAL A 224 -13.51 6.21 -10.29
N ARG A 225 -13.14 5.50 -9.21
CA ARG A 225 -13.93 4.44 -8.60
C ARG A 225 -15.31 4.94 -8.19
N ARG A 226 -15.41 6.11 -7.55
CA ARG A 226 -16.70 6.71 -7.18
C ARG A 226 -17.61 6.92 -8.40
N VAL A 227 -17.09 7.56 -9.44
CA VAL A 227 -17.84 7.80 -10.69
C VAL A 227 -18.29 6.49 -11.34
N GLN A 228 -17.42 5.47 -11.36
CA GLN A 228 -17.76 4.17 -11.95
C GLN A 228 -18.75 3.38 -11.10
N MET A 229 -18.66 3.50 -9.78
CA MET A 229 -19.61 2.90 -8.83
C MET A 229 -21.00 3.50 -8.99
N GLU A 230 -21.12 4.83 -9.06
CA GLU A 230 -22.40 5.51 -9.30
C GLU A 230 -23.07 5.05 -10.60
N LYS A 231 -22.30 5.02 -11.69
CA LYS A 231 -22.78 4.51 -12.99
C LYS A 231 -23.27 3.07 -12.91
N TRP A 232 -22.53 2.22 -12.19
CA TRP A 232 -22.87 0.82 -12.05
C TRP A 232 -24.13 0.62 -11.20
N ILE A 233 -24.27 1.36 -10.09
CA ILE A 233 -25.49 1.35 -9.25
C ILE A 233 -26.70 1.80 -10.07
N ASP A 234 -26.58 2.88 -10.84
CA ASP A 234 -27.69 3.36 -11.68
C ASP A 234 -28.08 2.36 -12.76
N ASP A 235 -27.11 1.62 -13.29
CA ASP A 235 -27.38 0.53 -14.23
C ASP A 235 -28.10 -0.65 -13.58
N LEU A 236 -27.70 -1.03 -12.36
CA LEU A 236 -28.39 -2.04 -11.56
C LEU A 236 -29.83 -1.63 -11.27
N ARG A 237 -30.07 -0.38 -10.84
CA ARG A 237 -31.43 0.15 -10.58
C ARG A 237 -32.32 0.09 -11.81
N ARG A 238 -31.79 0.36 -13.01
CA ARG A 238 -32.54 0.25 -14.26
C ARG A 238 -32.86 -1.21 -14.64
N ARG A 239 -31.92 -2.12 -14.43
CA ARG A 239 -32.08 -3.55 -14.76
C ARG A 239 -32.98 -4.28 -13.77
N TYR A 240 -32.97 -3.85 -12.51
CA TYR A 240 -33.72 -4.45 -11.41
C TYR A 240 -34.61 -3.40 -10.73
N PRO A 241 -35.66 -2.90 -11.43
CA PRO A 241 -36.51 -1.80 -10.94
C PRO A 241 -37.48 -2.19 -9.81
N SER A 242 -37.61 -3.48 -9.50
CA SER A 242 -38.50 -4.02 -8.48
C SER A 242 -37.81 -4.33 -7.14
N MET A 243 -36.59 -3.82 -6.94
CA MET A 243 -35.91 -3.76 -5.65
C MET A 243 -35.92 -2.33 -5.11
#